data_AF-A0A7J9MYL7-F1
#
_entry.id   AF-A0A7J9MYL7-F1
#
_cell.length_a   1.000
_cell.length_b   1.000
_cell.length_c   1.000
_cell.angle_alpha   90.00
_cell.angle_beta   90.00
_cell.angle_gamma   90.00
#
_symmetry.space_group_name_H-M   'P 1'
#
loop_
_entity.id
_entity.type
_entity.pdbx_description
1 polymer ?
#
loop_
_entity_poly.entity_id
_entity_poly.type
_entity_poly.pdbx_seq_one_letter_code
_entity_poly.pdbx_strand_id
1 'polypeptide(L)' 'MNLKDGKYQTGKHIVEELQKFPDENLSKKQVQQFLRINARQTQAVKKLKEELQNLPPLQIPSEGKRILQTDKSDKY' A
#
# COMPACT_ATOMS: atom_id res chain seq x y z
N MET A 1 17.28 2.73 2.68
CA MET A 1 16.71 2.28 3.97
C MET A 1 17.86 2.19 4.94
N ASN A 2 17.92 3.06 5.96
CA ASN A 2 19.05 3.13 6.88
C ASN A 2 18.61 2.67 8.27
N LEU A 3 18.97 1.45 8.65
CA LEU A 3 18.87 0.98 10.02
C LEU A 3 20.26 1.15 10.65
N LYS A 4 20.31 1.89 11.75
CA LYS A 4 21.52 2.01 12.59
C LYS A 4 21.13 1.61 14.01
N ASP A 5 21.91 0.70 14.59
CA ASP A 5 21.74 0.24 15.98
C ASP A 5 20.33 -0.29 16.32
N GLY A 6 19.73 -1.01 15.37
CA GLY A 6 18.37 -1.56 15.54
C GLY A 6 17.25 -0.51 15.53
N LYS A 7 17.58 0.77 15.33
CA LYS A 7 16.61 1.86 15.22
C LYS A 7 16.50 2.32 13.78
N TYR A 8 15.26 2.42 13.33
CA TYR A 8 14.94 2.94 12.01
C TYR A 8 15.14 4.46 12.00
N GLN A 9 16.05 4.95 11.15
CA GLN A 9 16.21 6.38 10.90
C GLN A 9 15.44 6.74 9.64
N THR A 10 14.24 7.28 9.85
CA THR A 10 13.38 7.72 8.75
C THR A 10 14.00 8.92 8.04
N GLY A 11 13.87 8.98 6.70
CA GLY A 11 14.32 10.14 5.93
C GLY A 11 13.60 11.43 6.39
N LYS A 12 14.30 12.57 6.30
CA LYS A 12 13.80 13.89 6.77
C LYS A 12 12.36 14.19 6.35
N HIS A 13 12.03 13.91 5.09
CA HIS A 13 10.69 14.13 4.53
C HIS A 13 9.58 13.39 5.29
N ILE A 14 9.82 12.19 5.81
CA ILE A 14 8.79 11.44 6.55
C ILE A 14 8.66 11.94 7.99
N VAL A 15 9.77 12.31 8.64
CA VAL A 15 9.74 12.89 9.99
C VAL A 15 8.96 14.20 9.99
N GLU A 16 9.20 15.04 9.00
CA GLU A 16 8.48 16.30 8.79
C GLU A 16 6.99 16.08 8.48
N GLU A 17 6.65 15.04 7.71
CA GLU A 17 5.24 14.70 7.44
C GLU A 17 4.54 14.21 8.71
N LEU A 18 5.19 13.36 9.51
CA LEU A 18 4.65 12.80 10.74
C LEU A 18 4.43 13.86 11.83
N GLN A 19 5.29 14.88 11.89
CA GLN A 19 5.09 16.04 12.78
C GLN A 19 3.84 16.87 12.45
N LYS A 20 3.29 16.77 11.23
CA LYS A 20 2.05 17.46 10.86
C LYS A 20 0.80 16.76 11.41
N PHE A 21 0.93 15.56 11.96
CA PHE A 21 -0.18 14.83 12.56
C PHE A 21 -0.31 15.23 14.03
N PRO A 22 -1.51 15.64 14.47
CA PRO A 22 -1.70 16.02 15.87
C PRO A 22 -1.61 14.79 16.78
N ASP A 23 -0.95 14.94 17.93
CA ASP A 23 -0.90 13.93 19.02
C ASP A 23 -2.20 13.91 19.86
N GLU A 24 -3.18 14.73 19.50
CA GLU A 24 -4.47 14.86 20.16
C GLU A 24 -5.58 14.03 19.48
N ASN A 25 -6.72 13.88 20.17
CA ASN A 25 -7.90 13.21 19.62
C ASN A 25 -8.38 13.90 18.32
N LEU A 26 -8.36 13.14 17.22
CA LEU A 26 -8.76 13.61 15.90
C LEU A 26 -10.22 14.09 15.89
N SER A 27 -10.48 15.25 15.29
CA SER A 27 -11.85 15.72 15.08
C SER A 27 -12.60 14.85 14.07
N LYS A 28 -13.94 14.78 14.18
CA LYS A 28 -14.80 14.05 13.23
C LYS A 28 -14.53 14.43 11.76
N LYS A 29 -14.22 15.69 11.48
CA LYS A 29 -13.88 16.18 10.13
C LYS A 29 -12.53 15.64 9.64
N GLN A 30 -11.51 15.61 10.50
CA GLN A 30 -10.20 15.04 10.16
C GLN A 30 -10.29 13.53 9.93
N VAL A 31 -10.99 12.80 10.80
CA VAL A 31 -11.27 11.37 10.61
C VAL A 31 -11.99 11.13 9.28
N GLN A 32 -13.02 11.93 8.98
CA GLN A 32 -13.76 11.83 7.72
C GLN A 32 -12.87 12.15 6.51
N GLN A 33 -11.95 13.11 6.61
CA GLN A 33 -10.99 13.42 5.55
C GLN A 33 -10.01 12.26 5.30
N PHE A 34 -9.47 11.64 6.34
CA PHE A 34 -8.63 10.44 6.22
C PHE A 34 -9.39 9.28 5.58
N LEU A 35 -10.61 9.00 6.05
CA LEU A 35 -11.45 7.95 5.49
C LEU A 35 -11.86 8.23 4.03
N ARG A 36 -12.06 9.49 3.65
CA ARG A 36 -12.38 9.89 2.27
C ARG A 36 -11.22 9.64 1.30
N ILE A 37 -9.98 9.82 1.75
CA ILE A 37 -8.78 9.48 0.96
C ILE A 37 -8.75 7.96 0.69
N ASN A 38 -9.05 7.16 1.71
CA ASN A 38 -9.14 5.70 1.57
C ASN A 38 -10.30 5.27 0.65
N ALA A 39 -11.45 5.95 0.70
CA ALA A 39 -12.61 5.59 -0.11
C ALA A 39 -12.36 5.67 -1.62
N ARG A 40 -11.60 6.67 -2.09
CA ARG A 40 -11.25 6.80 -3.53
C ARG A 40 -10.32 5.67 -3.99
N GLN A 41 -9.33 5.32 -3.18
CA GLN A 41 -8.41 4.22 -3.47
C GLN A 41 -9.17 2.88 -3.49
N THR A 42 -10.08 2.66 -2.53
CA THR A 42 -10.97 1.50 -2.52
C THR A 42 -11.85 1.44 -3.77
N GLN A 43 -12.39 2.57 -4.23
CA GLN A 43 -13.20 2.62 -5.45
C GLN A 43 -12.37 2.31 -6.71
N ALA A 44 -11.14 2.82 -6.80
CA ALA A 44 -10.24 2.50 -7.90
C ALA A 44 -9.88 1.01 -7.94
N VAL A 45 -9.56 0.41 -6.80
CA VAL A 45 -9.30 -1.04 -6.69
C VAL A 45 -10.55 -1.86 -7.01
N LYS A 46 -11.74 -1.40 -6.58
CA LYS A 46 -13.01 -2.09 -6.90
C LYS A 46 -13.30 -2.07 -8.39
N LYS A 47 -13.17 -0.92 -9.06
CA LYS A 47 -13.32 -0.82 -10.52
C LYS A 47 -12.32 -1.70 -11.25
N LEU A 48 -11.05 -1.69 -10.84
CA LEU A 48 -10.05 -2.60 -11.42
C LEU A 48 -10.46 -4.06 -11.26
N LYS A 49 -10.95 -4.48 -10.09
CA LYS A 49 -11.44 -5.85 -9.88
C LYS A 49 -12.65 -6.19 -10.76
N GLU A 50 -13.58 -5.25 -10.95
CA GLU A 50 -14.75 -5.42 -11.83
C GLU A 50 -14.33 -5.58 -13.29
N GLU A 51 -13.42 -4.74 -13.80
CA GLU A 51 -12.88 -4.85 -15.16
C GLU A 51 -12.12 -6.16 -15.38
N LEU A 52 -11.33 -6.59 -14.39
CA LEU A 52 -10.57 -7.85 -14.45
C LEU A 52 -11.47 -9.10 -14.48
N GLN A 53 -12.71 -9.05 -13.98
CA GLN A 53 -13.64 -10.19 -14.04
C GLN A 53 -14.06 -10.54 -15.47
N ASN A 54 -14.07 -9.53 -16.36
CA ASN A 54 -14.47 -9.72 -17.76
C ASN A 54 -13.28 -10.09 -18.66
N LEU A 55 -12.06 -10.08 -18.13
CA LEU A 55 -10.86 -10.49 -18.87
C LEU A 55 -10.68 -12.01 -18.84
N PRO A 56 -10.05 -12.58 -19.87
CA PRO A 56 -9.68 -13.99 -19.84
C PRO A 56 -8.78 -14.26 -18.62
N PRO A 57 -8.90 -15.45 -18.00
CA PRO A 57 -8.01 -15.85 -16.91
C PRO A 57 -6.54 -15.70 -17.31
N LEU A 58 -5.70 -15.30 -16.36
CA LEU A 58 -4.26 -15.20 -16.60
C LEU A 58 -3.74 -16.54 -17.13
N GLN A 59 -3.21 -16.51 -18.35
CA GLN A 59 -2.64 -17.70 -18.98
C GLN A 59 -1.14 -17.75 -18.73
N ILE A 60 -0.65 -18.93 -18.35
CA ILE A 60 0.79 -19.19 -18.30
C ILE A 60 1.28 -19.31 -19.74
N PRO A 61 2.30 -18.55 -20.17
CA PRO A 61 2.85 -18.67 -21.52
C PRO A 61 3.33 -20.10 -21.79
N SER A 62 2.84 -20.70 -22.88
CA SER A 62 3.13 -22.09 -23.27
C SER A 62 4.61 -22.30 -23.58
N GLU A 63 5.23 -21.42 -24.35
CA GLU A 63 6.65 -21.44 -24.70
C GLU A 63 7.32 -20.08 -24.42
N GLY A 64 8.58 -20.11 -23.98
CA GLY A 64 9.37 -18.91 -23.67
C GLY A 64 9.86 -18.80 -22.23
N LYS A 65 10.52 -17.69 -21.91
CA LYS A 65 11.15 -17.45 -20.61
C LYS A 65 10.09 -17.26 -19.52
N ARG A 66 10.10 -18.15 -18.52
CA ARG A 66 9.21 -18.07 -17.35
C ARG A 66 9.98 -17.51 -16.15
N ILE A 67 9.35 -16.62 -15.37
CA ILE A 67 9.89 -16.10 -14.11
C ILE A 67 8.99 -16.62 -12.99
N LEU A 68 9.58 -17.43 -12.09
CA LEU A 68 8.89 -17.86 -10.88
C LEU A 68 9.06 -16.76 -9.83
N GLN A 69 7.95 -16.16 -9.41
CA GLN A 69 7.91 -15.25 -8.26
C GLN A 69 7.35 -16.01 -7.06
N THR A 70 8.20 -16.23 -6.06
CA THR A 70 7.79 -16.80 -4.76
C THR A 70 7.73 -15.68 -3.74
N ASP A 71 6.66 -15.59 -2.95
CA ASP A 71 6.65 -14.72 -1.79
C ASP A 71 7.54 -15.33 -0.70
N LYS A 72 8.48 -14.53 -0.20
CA LYS A 72 9.22 -14.87 1.02
C LYS A 72 8.59 -14.08 2.16
N SER A 73 7.69 -14.72 2.90
CA SER A 73 7.21 -14.16 4.17
C SER A 73 8.15 -14.65 5.26
N ASP A 74 8.88 -13.75 5.92
CA ASP A 74 9.77 -14.07 7.06
C ASP A 74 8.98 -14.39 8.35
N LYS A 75 7.88 -15.15 8.25
CA LYS A 75 7.07 -15.53 9.41
C LYS A 75 7.57 -16.84 10.01
N TYR A 76 8.56 -16.76 10.89
CA TYR A 76 8.78 -17.68 12.00
C TYR A 76 9.32 -16.91 13.21
#